data_AF-A0A484LJ76-F1
#
_entry.id   AF-A0A484LJ76-F1
#
_cell.length_a   1.000
_cell.length_b   1.000
_cell.length_c   1.000
_cell.angle_alpha   90.00
_cell.angle_beta   90.00
_cell.angle_gamma   90.00
#
_symmetry.space_group_name_H-M   'P 1'
#
loop_
_entity.id
_entity.type
_entity.pdbx_description
1 polymer ?
#
loop_
_entity_poly.entity_id
_entity_poly.type
_entity_poly.pdbx_seq_one_letter_code
_entity_poly.pdbx_strand_id
1 'polypeptide(L)'
;EGLHSRPIGLLNIDGYFNNLIKFLDDAVRQNFMALNQRKLFISSFFVDELLDKLEFAKAFPGPGASSEEFANPGRLDLELHL
;
A
#
# COMPACT_ATOMS: atom_id res chain seq x y z
N GLU A 1 -18.23 -2.30 -7.63
CA GLU A 1 -17.40 -2.51 -6.43
C GLU A 1 -16.30 -3.52 -6.74
N GLY A 2 -15.11 -3.35 -6.17
CA GLY A 2 -13.93 -4.16 -6.50
C GLY A 2 -13.85 -5.45 -5.70
N LEU A 3 -13.26 -6.49 -6.28
CA LEU A 3 -13.18 -7.84 -5.70
C LEU A 3 -12.35 -7.92 -4.40
N HIS A 4 -11.44 -6.97 -4.16
CA HIS A 4 -10.62 -6.90 -2.95
C HIS A 4 -9.90 -5.54 -2.80
N SER A 5 -9.42 -5.25 -1.60
CA SER A 5 -8.59 -4.08 -1.29
C SER A 5 -7.16 -4.43 -0.84
N ARG A 6 -6.65 -5.58 -1.29
CA ARG A 6 -5.26 -6.01 -1.00
C ARG A 6 -4.25 -5.17 -1.79
N PRO A 7 -3.14 -4.73 -1.18
CA PRO A 7 -2.09 -4.02 -1.90
C PRO A 7 -1.38 -4.94 -2.91
N ILE A 8 -0.82 -4.34 -3.95
CA ILE A 8 -0.12 -4.98 -5.07
C ILE A 8 1.32 -4.46 -5.06
N GLY A 9 2.28 -5.35 -4.81
CA GLY A 9 3.70 -5.01 -4.79
C GLY A 9 4.35 -5.12 -6.17
N LEU A 10 5.14 -4.11 -6.54
CA LEU A 10 5.97 -4.06 -7.73
C LEU A 10 7.45 -3.94 -7.34
N LEU A 11 8.21 -5.02 -7.47
CA LEU A 11 9.65 -4.99 -7.30
C LEU A 11 10.30 -4.41 -8.57
N ASN A 12 10.67 -3.14 -8.51
CA ASN A 12 11.07 -2.32 -9.65
C ASN A 12 12.58 -2.36 -9.93
N ILE A 13 13.16 -3.55 -10.08
CA ILE A 13 14.61 -3.71 -10.32
C ILE A 13 15.02 -2.92 -11.58
N ASP A 14 16.05 -2.08 -11.44
CA ASP A 14 16.59 -1.22 -12.50
C ASP A 14 15.54 -0.41 -13.29
N GLY A 15 14.40 -0.11 -12.65
CA GLY A 15 13.33 0.67 -13.27
C GLY A 15 12.47 -0.10 -14.27
N TYR A 16 12.48 -1.44 -14.24
CA TYR A 16 11.68 -2.29 -15.13
C TYR A 16 10.20 -1.87 -15.24
N PHE A 17 9.58 -1.49 -14.12
CA PHE A 17 8.17 -1.08 -14.04
C PHE A 17 7.95 0.44 -14.17
N ASN A 18 8.97 1.26 -14.44
CA ASN A 18 8.80 2.72 -14.54
C ASN A 18 7.72 3.14 -15.55
N ASN A 19 7.70 2.49 -16.71
CA ASN A 19 6.69 2.78 -17.75
C ASN A 19 5.28 2.34 -17.34
N LEU A 20 5.16 1.23 -16.60
CA LEU A 20 3.88 0.79 -16.06
C LEU A 20 3.36 1.77 -15.00
N ILE A 21 4.21 2.17 -14.06
CA ILE A 21 3.87 3.13 -13.02
C ILE A 21 3.41 4.45 -13.65
N LYS A 22 4.16 4.96 -14.64
CA LYS A 22 3.79 6.15 -15.40
C LYS A 22 2.44 5.98 -16.11
N PHE A 23 2.20 4.84 -16.75
CA PHE A 23 0.91 4.56 -17.40
C PHE A 23 -0.25 4.60 -16.40
N LEU A 24 -0.09 4.03 -15.21
CA LEU A 24 -1.10 4.06 -14.15
C LEU A 24 -1.34 5.50 -13.65
N ASP A 25 -0.28 6.29 -13.48
CA ASP A 25 -0.39 7.70 -13.08
C ASP A 25 -1.10 8.54 -14.16
N ASP A 26 -0.80 8.30 -15.44
CA ASP A 26 -1.46 8.96 -16.57
C ASP A 26 -2.93 8.56 -16.68
N ALA A 27 -3.29 7.30 -16.39
CA ALA A 27 -4.67 6.85 -16.34
C ALA A 27 -5.47 7.57 -15.24
N VAL A 28 -4.85 7.83 -14.08
CA VAL A 28 -5.47 8.66 -13.02
C VAL A 28 -5.64 10.10 -13.49
N ARG A 29 -4.59 10.70 -14.07
CA ARG A 29 -4.62 12.08 -14.58
C ARG A 29 -5.71 12.30 -15.64
N GLN A 30 -5.99 11.28 -16.45
CA GLN A 30 -7.00 11.31 -17.51
C GLN A 30 -8.39 10.85 -17.03
N ASN A 31 -8.57 10.59 -15.73
CA ASN A 31 -9.83 10.12 -15.13
C ASN A 31 -10.29 8.72 -15.61
N PHE A 32 -9.38 7.91 -16.17
CA PHE A 32 -9.64 6.50 -16.48
C PHE A 32 -9.48 5.58 -15.27
N MET A 33 -8.78 6.03 -14.23
CA MET A 33 -8.56 5.29 -12.99
C MET A 33 -8.80 6.19 -11.77
N ALA A 34 -9.47 5.67 -10.75
CA ALA A 34 -9.64 6.40 -9.50
C ALA A 34 -8.35 6.37 -8.67
N LEU A 35 -8.04 7.47 -7.97
CA LEU A 35 -6.82 7.59 -7.17
C LEU A 35 -6.70 6.50 -6.09
N ASN A 36 -7.82 6.06 -5.52
CA ASN A 36 -7.84 4.98 -4.53
C ASN A 36 -7.41 3.63 -5.12
N GLN A 37 -7.73 3.34 -6.39
CA GLN A 37 -7.26 2.15 -7.10
C GLN A 37 -5.76 2.24 -7.36
N ARG A 38 -5.26 3.43 -7.73
CA ARG A 38 -3.83 3.65 -7.94
C ARG A 38 -3.00 3.43 -6.67
N LYS A 39 -3.55 3.79 -5.50
CA LYS A 39 -2.92 3.57 -4.18
C LYS A 39 -2.73 2.10 -3.82
N LEU A 40 -3.40 1.17 -4.52
CA LEU A 40 -3.15 -0.26 -4.34
C LEU A 40 -1.75 -0.67 -4.85
N PHE A 41 -1.19 0.04 -5.82
CA PHE A 41 0.12 -0.29 -6.40
C PHE A 41 1.25 0.37 -5.62
N ILE A 42 2.05 -0.46 -4.97
CA ILE A 42 3.22 -0.06 -4.19
C ILE A 42 4.47 -0.53 -4.93
N SER A 43 5.45 0.34 -5.09
CA SER A 43 6.71 -0.01 -5.75
C SER A 43 7.90 0.29 -4.86
N SER A 44 8.96 -0.52 -5.05
CA SER A 44 10.24 -0.38 -4.39
C SER A 44 11.33 -1.00 -5.27
N PHE A 45 12.56 -0.52 -5.15
CA PHE A 45 13.73 -1.14 -5.77
C PHE A 45 14.30 -2.29 -4.93
N PHE A 46 13.94 -2.34 -3.65
CA PHE A 46 14.48 -3.30 -2.69
C PHE A 46 13.38 -4.20 -2.14
N VAL A 47 13.72 -5.48 -1.97
CA VAL A 47 12.79 -6.52 -1.50
C VAL A 47 12.29 -6.21 -0.09
N ASP A 48 13.19 -5.94 0.85
CA ASP A 48 12.84 -5.70 2.26
C ASP A 48 11.92 -4.48 2.39
N GLU A 49 12.27 -3.36 1.73
CA GLU A 49 11.44 -2.16 1.69
C GLU A 49 10.06 -2.44 1.06
N LEU A 50 9.98 -3.30 0.05
CA LEU A 50 8.69 -3.67 -0.55
C LEU A 50 7.84 -4.46 0.44
N LEU A 51 8.43 -5.43 1.13
CA LEU A 51 7.74 -6.26 2.12
C LEU A 51 7.26 -5.42 3.30
N ASP A 52 8.11 -4.54 3.85
CA ASP A 52 7.73 -3.60 4.90
C ASP A 52 6.53 -2.74 4.45
N LYS A 53 6.61 -2.13 3.26
CA LYS A 53 5.51 -1.32 2.72
C LYS A 53 4.22 -2.12 2.54
N LEU A 54 4.29 -3.39 2.16
CA LEU A 54 3.12 -4.25 1.98
C LEU A 54 2.50 -4.67 3.32
N GLU A 55 3.31 -4.89 4.35
CA GLU A 55 2.84 -5.20 5.71
C GLU A 55 2.11 -4.00 6.33
N PHE A 56 2.67 -2.80 6.19
CA PHE A 56 2.08 -1.56 6.74
C PHE A 56 1.03 -0.91 5.84
N ALA A 57 0.92 -1.33 4.58
CA ALA A 57 -0.19 -0.97 3.72
C ALA A 57 -1.46 -1.63 4.24
N LYS A 58 -2.03 -1.04 5.28
CA LYS A 58 -3.27 -1.47 5.93
C LYS A 58 -4.23 -1.93 4.85
N ALA A 59 -4.63 -3.20 4.94
CA ALA A 59 -5.83 -3.71 4.31
C ALA A 59 -6.88 -2.62 4.44
N PHE A 60 -7.25 -2.00 3.31
CA PHE A 60 -8.22 -0.91 3.36
C PHE A 60 -9.41 -1.45 4.14
N PRO A 61 -9.94 -0.71 5.13
CA PRO A 61 -11.14 -1.14 5.80
C PRO A 61 -12.18 -1.41 4.71
N GLY A 62 -12.66 -2.65 4.64
CA GLY A 62 -13.82 -2.97 3.82
C GLY A 62 -14.95 -1.99 4.18
N PRO A 63 -15.92 -1.78 3.28
CA PRO A 63 -16.99 -0.82 3.52
C PRO A 63 -17.73 -1.21 4.81
N GLY A 64 -17.40 -0.54 5.93
CA GLY A 64 -17.88 -0.91 7.27
C GLY A 64 -16.97 -0.55 8.45
N ALA A 65 -15.65 -0.37 8.28
CA ALA A 65 -14.79 0.00 9.41
C ALA A 65 -14.72 1.53 9.58
N SER A 66 -15.22 2.03 10.72
CA SER A 66 -15.15 3.44 11.11
C SER A 66 -13.73 3.84 11.52
N SER A 67 -13.33 5.07 11.17
CA SER A 67 -11.97 5.59 11.37
C SER A 67 -11.50 5.70 12.84
N GLU A 68 -12.38 5.43 13.81
CA GLU A 68 -12.12 5.61 15.25
C GLU A 68 -11.45 4.37 15.89
N GLU A 69 -11.47 3.21 15.24
CA GLU A 69 -10.98 1.95 15.83
C GLU A 69 -9.44 1.79 15.76
N PHE A 70 -8.75 2.71 15.07
CA PHE A 70 -7.30 2.62 14.82
C PHE A 70 -6.45 3.61 15.61
N ALA A 71 -7.00 4.28 16.63
CA ALA A 71 -6.21 4.93 17.65
C ALA A 71 -5.47 3.85 18.46
N ASN A 72 -4.26 3.53 18.00
CA ASN A 72 -3.33 2.55 18.54
C ASN A 72 -3.31 2.50 20.08
N PRO A 73 -3.77 1.40 20.73
CA PRO A 73 -3.60 1.22 22.17
C PRO A 73 -2.33 0.44 22.55
N GLY A 74 -1.49 0.02 21.59
CA GLY A 74 -0.32 -0.84 21.84
C GLY A 74 1.00 -0.07 21.86
N ARG A 75 1.33 0.59 22.98
CA ARG A 75 2.74 0.86 23.32
C ARG A 75 3.45 -0.50 23.41
N LEU A 76 4.50 -0.67 22.63
CA LEU A 76 5.44 -1.78 22.73
C LEU A 76 6.05 -1.74 24.14
N ASP A 77 5.66 -2.69 24.98
CA ASP A 77 6.34 -2.97 26.24
C ASP A 77 7.59 -3.79 25.91
N LEU A 78 8.72 -3.08 25.73
CA LEU A 78 10.03 -3.68 25.65
C LEU A 78 10.69 -3.55 27.03
N GLU A 79 10.15 -4.27 28.03
CA GLU A 79 10.86 -4.49 29.28
C GLU A 79 12.02 -5.47 29.05
N LEU A 80 13.21 -4.89 28.91
CA LEU A 80 14.48 -5.55 29.22
C LEU A 80 14.52 -5.80 30.73
N HIS A 81 14.19 -7.02 31.14
CA HIS A 81 14.56 -7.56 32.45
C HIS A 81 15.53 -8.73 32.28
N LEU A 82 16.81 -8.38 32.08
CA LEU A 82 18.01 -8.82 32.82
C LEU A 82 19.29 -8.29 32.13
#